data_AF-A0A938E6F2-F1
#
_entry.id   AF-A0A938E6F2-F1
#
_cell.length_a   1.000
_cell.length_b   1.000
_cell.length_c   1.000
_cell.angle_alpha   90.00
_cell.angle_beta   90.00
_cell.angle_gamma   90.00
#
_symmetry.space_group_name_H-M   'P 1'
#
loop_
_entity.id
_entity.type
_entity.pdbx_description
1 polymer ?
#
loop_
_entity_poly.entity_id
_entity_poly.type
_entity_poly.pdbx_seq_one_letter_code
_entity_poly.pdbx_strand_id
1 'polypeptide(L)'
;MEPGASTCESPHVLLYNSQVSGNCYKVRLLLRHLGIAFAKQELSVVDRSDRPAVIGGLNPALRVPTLVLDDGRPLAESNAILWYFGEGTPFVPDDRYDRAVVLQWMFFEQYEHEPTIAVARFLKAYSGEPEKHAETIASKLAGGNRALAAMEGWLAERPFFVGDRPTIADIALFAYTHVADEGGFDLERYPAIRAWLDRVAAWPGHVTMADS
;
A
#
# COMPACT_ATOMS: atom_id res chain seq x y z
N MET A 1 -9.91 2.03 50.32
CA MET A 1 -8.98 1.13 49.63
C MET A 1 -9.54 1.00 48.23
N GLU A 2 -9.09 1.85 47.30
CA GLU A 2 -9.61 1.88 45.92
C GLU A 2 -9.02 0.73 45.10
N PRO A 3 -9.81 0.09 44.21
CA PRO A 3 -9.29 -0.87 43.26
C PRO A 3 -8.57 -0.15 42.12
N GLY A 4 -7.35 -0.63 41.83
CA GLY A 4 -6.42 -0.04 40.87
C GLY A 4 -7.02 0.16 39.48
N ALA A 5 -6.73 1.33 38.92
CA ALA A 5 -6.95 1.64 37.51
C ALA A 5 -6.21 0.60 36.65
N SER A 6 -6.98 -0.22 35.93
CA SER A 6 -6.49 -0.96 34.78
C SER A 6 -6.01 0.06 33.76
N THR A 7 -4.70 0.17 33.57
CA THR A 7 -4.13 0.89 32.44
C THR A 7 -4.59 0.17 31.18
N CYS A 8 -5.47 0.81 30.40
CA CYS A 8 -5.68 0.43 29.01
C CYS A 8 -4.33 0.57 28.30
N GLU A 9 -3.55 -0.50 28.22
CA GLU A 9 -2.45 -0.59 27.27
C GLU A 9 -3.04 -0.30 25.89
N SER A 10 -2.42 0.64 25.19
CA SER A 10 -2.82 0.95 23.82
C SER A 10 -2.70 -0.34 22.99
N PRO A 11 -3.61 -0.59 22.03
CA PRO A 11 -3.51 -1.75 21.17
C PRO A 11 -2.09 -1.85 20.57
N HIS A 12 -1.40 -2.95 20.85
CA HIS A 12 -0.03 -3.23 20.44
C HIS A 12 0.00 -3.99 19.11
N VAL A 13 -0.32 -3.28 18.03
CA VAL A 13 -0.12 -3.77 16.66
C VAL A 13 1.37 -3.76 16.32
N LEU A 14 1.93 -4.89 15.88
CA LEU A 14 3.30 -4.97 15.35
C LEU A 14 3.30 -5.15 13.84
N LEU A 15 3.90 -4.21 13.11
CA LEU A 15 4.07 -4.26 11.66
C LEU A 15 5.50 -4.63 11.28
N TYR A 16 5.69 -5.81 10.70
CA TYR A 16 6.91 -6.14 9.96
C TYR A 16 6.90 -5.34 8.64
N ASN A 17 7.80 -4.37 8.58
CA ASN A 17 7.77 -3.25 7.64
C ASN A 17 8.99 -3.25 6.72
N SER A 18 8.88 -2.57 5.59
CA SER A 18 10.04 -1.93 4.98
C SER A 18 9.69 -0.50 4.59
N GLN A 19 10.52 0.46 4.99
CA GLN A 19 10.27 1.89 4.81
C GLN A 19 10.10 2.28 3.33
N VAL A 20 10.83 1.59 2.44
CA VAL A 20 10.81 1.82 0.99
C VAL A 20 9.72 1.02 0.26
N SER A 21 8.97 0.16 0.95
CA SER A 21 7.93 -0.68 0.33
C SER A 21 6.61 0.06 0.24
N GLY A 22 6.08 0.21 -0.98
CA GLY A 22 4.72 0.72 -1.20
C GLY A 22 3.67 -0.15 -0.53
N ASN A 23 3.81 -1.48 -0.57
CA ASN A 23 2.88 -2.39 0.10
C ASN A 23 2.86 -2.18 1.63
N CYS A 24 4.00 -1.89 2.26
CA CYS A 24 4.04 -1.55 3.68
C CYS A 24 3.50 -0.14 3.95
N TYR A 25 3.78 0.80 3.04
CA TYR A 25 3.28 2.17 3.10
C TYR A 25 1.75 2.23 3.08
N LYS A 26 1.06 1.39 2.29
CA LYS A 26 -0.40 1.25 2.33
C LYS A 26 -0.92 1.10 3.77
N VAL A 27 -0.34 0.13 4.49
CA VAL A 27 -0.74 -0.19 5.86
C VAL A 27 -0.44 0.97 6.80
N ARG A 28 0.77 1.54 6.73
CA ARG A 28 1.15 2.70 7.56
C ARG A 28 0.21 3.88 7.32
N LEU A 29 -0.09 4.19 6.07
CA LEU A 29 -0.95 5.31 5.69
C LEU A 29 -2.38 5.12 6.25
N LEU A 30 -2.98 3.94 6.07
CA LEU A 30 -4.31 3.66 6.62
C LEU A 30 -4.33 3.74 8.15
N LEU A 31 -3.39 3.08 8.83
CA LEU A 31 -3.35 3.09 10.30
C LEU A 31 -3.20 4.51 10.86
N ARG A 32 -2.41 5.37 10.19
CA ARG A 32 -2.27 6.78 10.55
C ARG A 32 -3.56 7.57 10.37
N HIS A 33 -4.27 7.39 9.25
CA HIS A 33 -5.58 8.01 9.08
C HIS A 33 -6.61 7.56 10.12
N LEU A 34 -6.53 6.32 10.57
CA LEU A 34 -7.40 5.76 11.60
C LEU A 34 -6.96 6.10 13.04
N GLY A 35 -5.81 6.76 13.22
CA GLY A 35 -5.26 7.05 14.54
C GLY A 35 -4.85 5.80 15.33
N ILE A 36 -4.61 4.67 14.65
CA ILE A 36 -4.22 3.40 15.27
C ILE A 36 -2.72 3.43 15.54
N ALA A 37 -2.33 3.23 16.80
CA ALA A 37 -0.94 3.09 17.18
C ALA A 37 -0.39 1.73 16.73
N PHE A 38 0.84 1.71 16.24
CA PHE A 38 1.53 0.48 15.85
C PHE A 38 3.04 0.62 16.04
N ALA A 39 3.70 -0.48 16.40
CA ALA A 39 5.15 -0.63 16.37
C ALA A 39 5.60 -1.12 14.98
N LYS A 40 6.84 -0.79 14.60
CA LYS A 40 7.46 -1.27 13.36
C LYS A 40 8.66 -2.17 13.69
N GLN A 41 8.77 -3.30 13.00
CA GLN A 41 10.00 -4.06 12.89
C GLN A 41 10.49 -3.99 11.45
N GLU A 42 11.59 -3.26 11.24
CA GLU A 42 12.12 -3.00 9.90
C GLU A 42 12.83 -4.24 9.34
N LEU A 43 12.48 -4.61 8.11
CA LEU A 43 13.08 -5.68 7.34
C LEU A 43 13.53 -5.16 5.97
N SER A 44 14.59 -5.78 5.46
CA SER A 44 15.11 -5.41 4.15
C SER A 44 14.25 -5.97 3.00
N VAL A 45 14.14 -5.18 1.93
CA VAL A 45 13.55 -5.61 0.65
C VAL A 45 14.59 -6.23 -0.29
N VAL A 46 15.89 -6.01 -0.03
CA VAL A 46 17.03 -6.50 -0.82
C VAL A 46 17.54 -7.81 -0.24
N ASP A 47 18.19 -7.78 0.93
CA ASP A 47 18.49 -8.98 1.71
C ASP A 47 17.21 -9.49 2.38
N ARG A 48 16.91 -10.78 2.19
CA ARG A 48 15.72 -11.46 2.67
C ARG A 48 16.07 -12.78 3.39
N SER A 49 17.35 -12.99 3.67
CA SER A 49 17.88 -14.25 4.20
C SER A 49 17.37 -14.56 5.62
N ASP A 50 17.00 -13.54 6.39
CA ASP A 50 16.47 -13.64 7.75
C ASP A 50 14.98 -13.97 7.82
N ARG A 51 14.22 -13.80 6.73
CA ARG A 51 12.75 -13.91 6.74
C ARG A 51 12.21 -15.24 7.27
N PRO A 52 12.77 -16.42 6.95
CA PRO A 52 12.30 -17.67 7.54
C PRO A 52 12.37 -17.67 9.07
N ALA A 53 13.41 -17.06 9.66
CA ALA A 53 13.58 -16.97 11.10
C ALA A 53 12.66 -15.92 11.73
N VAL A 54 12.47 -14.78 11.06
CA VAL A 54 11.75 -13.62 11.64
C VAL A 54 10.24 -13.70 11.44
N ILE A 55 9.76 -14.09 10.25
CA ILE A 55 8.33 -14.09 9.90
C ILE A 55 7.82 -15.45 9.43
N GLY A 56 8.63 -16.50 9.42
CA GLY A 56 8.24 -17.82 8.90
C GLY A 56 7.07 -18.47 9.64
N GLY A 57 6.94 -18.23 10.95
CA GLY A 57 5.79 -18.67 11.73
C GLY A 57 4.53 -17.81 11.56
N LEU A 58 4.64 -16.66 10.89
CA LEU A 58 3.57 -15.66 10.78
C LEU A 58 3.00 -15.55 9.36
N ASN A 59 3.86 -15.64 8.35
CA ASN A 59 3.50 -15.51 6.94
C ASN A 59 4.25 -16.54 6.09
N PRO A 60 3.56 -17.55 5.53
CA PRO A 60 4.20 -18.58 4.72
C PRO A 60 4.80 -18.05 3.41
N ALA A 61 4.35 -16.90 2.91
CA ALA A 61 4.94 -16.27 1.72
C ALA A 61 6.26 -15.55 2.02
N LEU A 62 6.61 -15.37 3.31
CA LEU A 62 7.81 -14.66 3.76
C LEU A 62 7.91 -13.25 3.15
N ARG A 63 6.83 -12.46 3.21
CA ARG A 63 6.77 -11.10 2.65
C ARG A 63 6.36 -10.07 3.69
N VAL A 64 6.84 -8.85 3.49
CA VAL A 64 6.32 -7.66 4.15
C VAL A 64 5.33 -6.94 3.21
N PRO A 65 4.25 -6.33 3.74
CA PRO A 65 3.92 -6.26 5.17
C PRO A 65 3.39 -7.60 5.71
N THR A 66 3.75 -7.87 6.96
CA THR A 66 3.07 -8.84 7.83
C THR A 66 2.77 -8.12 9.13
N LEU A 67 1.55 -8.23 9.64
CA LEU A 67 1.11 -7.57 10.85
C LEU A 67 0.73 -8.62 11.90
N VAL A 68 1.01 -8.34 13.17
CA VAL A 68 0.54 -9.14 14.31
C VAL A 68 -0.40 -8.27 15.12
N LEU A 69 -1.63 -8.76 15.32
CA LEU A 69 -2.66 -8.12 16.13
C LEU A 69 -2.36 -8.30 17.63
N ASP A 70 -3.03 -7.53 18.47
CA ASP A 70 -2.86 -7.57 19.93
C ASP A 70 -3.11 -8.96 20.54
N ASP A 71 -3.99 -9.74 19.91
CA ASP A 71 -4.30 -11.11 20.31
C ASP A 71 -3.32 -12.16 19.74
N GLY A 72 -2.22 -11.70 19.13
CA GLY A 72 -1.16 -12.53 18.59
C GLY A 72 -1.43 -13.11 17.20
N ARG A 73 -2.61 -12.88 16.60
CA ARG A 73 -2.91 -13.40 15.26
C ARG A 73 -2.14 -12.63 14.18
N PRO A 74 -1.46 -13.33 13.26
CA PRO A 74 -0.81 -12.69 12.12
C PRO A 74 -1.81 -12.44 10.98
N LEU A 75 -1.59 -11.36 10.23
CA LEU A 75 -2.26 -11.06 8.97
C LEU A 75 -1.21 -10.56 7.95
N ALA A 76 -1.21 -11.18 6.79
CA ALA A 76 -0.35 -10.83 5.66
C ALA A 76 -1.20 -10.35 4.47
N GLU A 77 -0.55 -9.95 3.38
CA GLU A 77 -1.14 -9.32 2.19
C GLU A 77 -1.65 -7.91 2.45
N SER A 78 -0.96 -6.91 1.89
CA SER A 78 -1.22 -5.48 2.16
C SER A 78 -2.68 -5.08 1.94
N ASN A 79 -3.31 -5.57 0.85
CA ASN A 79 -4.71 -5.27 0.55
C ASN A 79 -5.68 -5.99 1.51
N ALA A 80 -5.34 -7.17 2.03
CA ALA A 80 -6.15 -7.83 3.06
C ALA A 80 -6.04 -7.08 4.41
N ILE A 81 -4.84 -6.59 4.75
CA ILE A 81 -4.63 -5.74 5.93
C ILE A 81 -5.43 -4.43 5.80
N LEU A 82 -5.40 -3.79 4.63
CA LEU A 82 -6.23 -2.60 4.36
C LEU A 82 -7.72 -2.89 4.58
N TRP A 83 -8.21 -4.03 4.07
CA TRP A 83 -9.60 -4.41 4.26
C TRP A 83 -9.95 -4.62 5.74
N TYR A 84 -9.11 -5.35 6.49
CA TYR A 84 -9.33 -5.64 7.90
C TYR A 84 -9.47 -4.37 8.75
N PHE A 85 -8.56 -3.40 8.59
CA PHE A 85 -8.63 -2.14 9.34
C PHE A 85 -9.62 -1.13 8.75
N GLY A 86 -9.91 -1.22 7.45
CA GLY A 86 -10.85 -0.33 6.78
C GLY A 86 -12.31 -0.68 7.03
N GLU A 87 -12.63 -1.94 7.30
CA GLU A 87 -14.00 -2.39 7.54
C GLU A 87 -14.64 -1.69 8.76
N GLY A 88 -15.88 -1.21 8.61
CA GLY A 88 -16.57 -0.43 9.64
C GLY A 88 -16.11 1.03 9.76
N THR A 89 -15.19 1.46 8.90
CA THR A 89 -14.71 2.86 8.86
C THR A 89 -15.17 3.53 7.56
N PRO A 90 -15.04 4.87 7.45
CA PRO A 90 -15.25 5.54 6.17
C PRO A 90 -14.32 5.06 5.04
N PHE A 91 -13.29 4.24 5.25
CA PHE A 91 -12.44 3.78 4.13
C PHE A 91 -13.06 2.62 3.34
N VAL A 92 -14.09 1.96 3.86
CA VAL A 92 -14.85 0.89 3.18
C VAL A 92 -16.33 1.29 3.16
N PRO A 93 -16.95 1.50 1.99
CA PRO A 93 -18.37 1.84 1.88
C PRO A 93 -19.30 0.77 2.46
N ASP A 94 -20.51 1.18 2.86
CA ASP A 94 -21.58 0.26 3.29
C ASP A 94 -22.31 -0.38 2.10
N ASP A 95 -22.47 0.37 1.01
CA ASP A 95 -23.15 -0.13 -0.18
C ASP A 95 -22.40 -1.32 -0.79
N ARG A 96 -23.15 -2.37 -1.12
CA ARG A 96 -22.60 -3.64 -1.60
C ARG A 96 -21.87 -3.50 -2.95
N TYR A 97 -22.35 -2.60 -3.81
CA TYR A 97 -21.75 -2.39 -5.13
C TYR A 97 -20.47 -1.60 -4.97
N ASP A 98 -20.48 -0.52 -4.18
CA ASP A 98 -19.27 0.27 -3.92
C ASP A 98 -18.16 -0.56 -3.25
N ARG A 99 -18.52 -1.48 -2.32
CA ARG A 99 -17.58 -2.47 -1.77
C ARG A 99 -16.96 -3.35 -2.85
N ALA A 100 -17.76 -3.79 -3.83
CA ALA A 100 -17.26 -4.57 -4.95
C ALA A 100 -16.33 -3.76 -5.86
N VAL A 101 -16.60 -2.46 -6.06
CA VAL A 101 -15.71 -1.56 -6.82
C VAL A 101 -14.39 -1.31 -6.07
N VAL A 102 -14.42 -1.19 -4.73
CA VAL A 102 -13.19 -1.16 -3.91
C VAL A 102 -12.34 -2.40 -4.17
N LEU A 103 -12.96 -3.58 -4.06
CA LEU A 103 -12.28 -4.85 -4.31
C LEU A 103 -11.77 -4.96 -5.76
N GLN A 104 -12.56 -4.54 -6.75
CA GLN A 104 -12.16 -4.51 -8.15
C GLN A 104 -10.83 -3.76 -8.33
N TRP A 105 -10.71 -2.56 -7.76
CA TRP A 105 -9.49 -1.76 -7.87
C TRP A 105 -8.33 -2.32 -7.07
N MET A 106 -8.58 -2.95 -5.92
CA MET A 106 -7.54 -3.65 -5.14
C MET A 106 -7.03 -4.91 -5.85
N PHE A 107 -7.88 -5.64 -6.56
CA PHE A 107 -7.46 -6.78 -7.39
C PHE A 107 -6.75 -6.33 -8.66
N PHE A 108 -7.24 -5.28 -9.32
CA PHE A 108 -6.54 -4.63 -10.43
C PHE A 108 -5.15 -4.18 -10.00
N GLU A 109 -5.04 -3.58 -8.80
CA GLU A 109 -3.76 -3.14 -8.26
C GLU A 109 -2.79 -4.32 -8.12
N GLN A 110 -3.21 -5.44 -7.53
CA GLN A 110 -2.34 -6.61 -7.37
C GLN A 110 -2.02 -7.35 -8.68
N TYR A 111 -2.87 -7.25 -9.71
CA TYR A 111 -2.71 -8.02 -10.95
C TYR A 111 -2.00 -7.25 -12.06
N GLU A 112 -2.37 -5.99 -12.28
CA GLU A 112 -1.90 -5.17 -13.40
C GLU A 112 -0.89 -4.09 -12.98
N HIS A 113 -1.11 -3.47 -11.81
CA HIS A 113 -0.37 -2.27 -11.38
C HIS A 113 0.90 -2.60 -10.59
N GLU A 114 0.80 -3.32 -9.48
CA GLU A 114 1.91 -3.64 -8.59
C GLU A 114 2.99 -4.46 -9.31
N PRO A 115 2.66 -5.55 -10.03
CA PRO A 115 3.67 -6.38 -10.69
C PRO A 115 4.41 -5.67 -11.83
N THR A 116 3.98 -4.46 -12.17
CA THR A 116 4.59 -3.60 -13.18
C THR A 116 5.31 -2.42 -12.53
N ILE A 117 4.58 -1.50 -11.90
CA ILE A 117 5.14 -0.25 -11.37
C ILE A 117 6.09 -0.50 -10.19
N ALA A 118 5.67 -1.33 -9.22
CA ALA A 118 6.50 -1.64 -8.06
C ALA A 118 7.76 -2.41 -8.45
N VAL A 119 7.64 -3.36 -9.39
CA VAL A 119 8.78 -4.15 -9.86
C VAL A 119 9.75 -3.30 -10.67
N ALA A 120 9.27 -2.42 -11.55
CA ALA A 120 10.13 -1.50 -12.29
C ALA A 120 10.91 -0.59 -11.33
N ARG A 121 10.22 -0.02 -10.33
CA ARG A 121 10.84 0.78 -9.26
C ARG A 121 11.89 -0.02 -8.49
N PHE A 122 11.58 -1.24 -8.05
CA PHE A 122 12.54 -2.09 -7.35
C PHE A 122 13.79 -2.35 -8.18
N LEU A 123 13.61 -2.76 -9.45
CA LEU A 123 14.73 -3.09 -10.32
C LEU A 123 15.59 -1.86 -10.63
N LYS A 124 14.99 -0.69 -10.82
CA LYS A 124 15.74 0.54 -11.13
C LYS A 124 16.42 1.18 -9.91
N ALA A 125 15.73 1.27 -8.78
CA ALA A 125 16.19 2.05 -7.64
C ALA A 125 16.87 1.20 -6.54
N TYR A 126 16.62 -0.11 -6.49
CA TYR A 126 17.00 -0.94 -5.33
C TYR A 126 17.75 -2.24 -5.68
N SER A 127 17.79 -2.68 -6.94
CA SER A 127 18.49 -3.93 -7.30
C SER A 127 20.02 -3.81 -7.22
N GLY A 128 20.56 -2.60 -7.33
CA GLY A 128 22.00 -2.34 -7.45
C GLY A 128 22.59 -2.65 -8.83
N GLU A 129 21.84 -3.31 -9.73
CA GLU A 129 22.31 -3.75 -11.06
C GLU A 129 21.22 -3.60 -12.14
N PRO A 130 20.61 -2.40 -12.32
CA PRO A 130 19.47 -2.21 -13.20
C PRO A 130 19.74 -2.57 -14.67
N GLU A 131 20.99 -2.46 -15.13
CA GLU A 131 21.43 -2.79 -16.48
C GLU A 131 21.23 -4.27 -16.80
N LYS A 132 21.39 -5.16 -15.81
CA LYS A 132 21.15 -6.60 -15.96
C LYS A 132 19.68 -6.94 -16.14
N HIS A 133 18.79 -5.99 -15.85
CA HIS A 133 17.34 -6.17 -15.87
C HIS A 133 16.65 -5.33 -16.94
N ALA A 134 17.39 -4.77 -17.90
CA ALA A 134 16.87 -3.82 -18.90
C ALA A 134 15.63 -4.35 -19.66
N GLU A 135 15.64 -5.60 -20.12
CA GLU A 135 14.50 -6.21 -20.82
C GLU A 135 13.27 -6.34 -19.92
N THR A 136 13.46 -6.80 -18.68
CA THR A 136 12.39 -6.91 -17.68
C THR A 136 11.81 -5.54 -17.37
N ILE A 137 12.66 -4.52 -17.15
CA ILE A 137 12.24 -3.14 -16.90
C ILE A 137 11.41 -2.62 -18.08
N ALA A 138 11.86 -2.82 -19.32
CA ALA A 138 11.11 -2.40 -20.52
C ALA A 138 9.71 -3.06 -20.58
N SER A 139 9.62 -4.36 -20.29
CA SER A 139 8.35 -5.08 -20.21
C SER A 139 7.44 -4.52 -19.10
N LYS A 140 8.00 -4.22 -17.93
CA LYS A 140 7.26 -3.62 -16.80
C LYS A 140 6.78 -2.20 -17.11
N LEU A 141 7.58 -1.39 -17.81
CA LEU A 141 7.16 -0.06 -18.28
C LEU A 141 5.97 -0.17 -19.24
N ALA A 142 5.98 -1.12 -20.18
CA ALA A 142 4.86 -1.32 -21.08
C ALA A 142 3.57 -1.74 -20.34
N GLY A 143 3.68 -2.63 -19.36
CA GLY A 143 2.56 -3.04 -18.51
C GLY A 143 2.03 -1.90 -17.63
N GLY A 144 2.92 -1.20 -16.94
CA GLY A 144 2.55 -0.12 -16.04
C GLY A 144 1.91 1.07 -16.77
N ASN A 145 2.37 1.40 -17.98
CA ASN A 145 1.71 2.44 -18.79
C ASN A 145 0.29 2.04 -19.22
N ARG A 146 0.00 0.75 -19.41
CA ARG A 146 -1.39 0.28 -19.62
C ARG A 146 -2.23 0.42 -18.36
N ALA A 147 -1.68 0.06 -17.20
CA ALA A 147 -2.36 0.23 -15.92
C ALA A 147 -2.66 1.71 -15.62
N LEU A 148 -1.67 2.59 -15.82
CA LEU A 148 -1.83 4.05 -15.69
C LEU A 148 -2.86 4.60 -16.68
N ALA A 149 -2.88 4.12 -17.94
CA ALA A 149 -3.89 4.55 -18.89
C ALA A 149 -5.33 4.16 -18.46
N ALA A 150 -5.51 2.98 -17.87
CA ALA A 150 -6.80 2.57 -17.32
C ALA A 150 -7.23 3.44 -16.12
N MET A 151 -6.29 3.74 -15.22
CA MET A 151 -6.53 4.66 -14.09
C MET A 151 -6.86 6.07 -14.56
N GLU A 152 -6.11 6.61 -15.54
CA GLU A 152 -6.33 7.94 -16.11
C GLU A 152 -7.73 8.06 -16.71
N GLY A 153 -8.15 7.06 -17.51
CA GLY A 153 -9.49 7.04 -18.09
C GLY A 153 -10.60 7.02 -17.03
N TRP A 154 -10.39 6.33 -15.91
CA TRP A 154 -11.33 6.33 -14.79
C TRP A 154 -11.39 7.68 -14.07
N LEU A 155 -10.22 8.24 -13.74
CA LEU A 155 -10.06 9.47 -12.96
C LEU A 155 -10.35 10.74 -13.76
N ALA A 156 -10.38 10.67 -15.09
CA ALA A 156 -10.77 11.80 -15.95
C ALA A 156 -12.19 12.32 -15.63
N GLU A 157 -13.06 11.46 -15.13
CA GLU A 157 -14.46 11.80 -14.81
C GLU A 157 -14.76 11.72 -13.30
N ARG A 158 -13.81 11.25 -12.49
CA ARG A 158 -14.06 10.90 -11.07
C ARG A 158 -12.95 11.43 -10.17
N PRO A 159 -13.29 11.98 -9.00
CA PRO A 159 -12.27 12.46 -8.07
C PRO A 159 -11.46 11.32 -7.43
N PHE A 160 -12.07 10.13 -7.28
CA PHE A 160 -11.52 8.95 -6.60
C PHE A 160 -11.93 7.65 -7.30
N PHE A 161 -11.42 6.52 -6.80
CA PHE A 161 -11.73 5.21 -7.38
C PHE A 161 -13.13 4.68 -7.06
N VAL A 162 -13.79 5.18 -6.00
CA VAL A 162 -15.13 4.74 -5.59
C VAL A 162 -15.96 5.91 -5.10
N GLY A 163 -17.08 6.18 -5.77
CA GLY A 163 -17.93 7.34 -5.50
C GLY A 163 -17.16 8.67 -5.54
N ASP A 164 -17.57 9.62 -4.70
CA ASP A 164 -16.97 10.96 -4.62
C ASP A 164 -16.05 11.13 -3.40
N ARG A 165 -15.58 10.03 -2.81
CA ARG A 165 -14.82 10.03 -1.55
C ARG A 165 -13.67 9.03 -1.58
N PRO A 166 -12.58 9.28 -0.85
CA PRO A 166 -11.46 8.36 -0.84
C PRO A 166 -11.79 7.09 -0.05
N THR A 167 -11.23 5.97 -0.50
CA THR A 167 -11.38 4.64 0.09
C THR A 167 -10.03 3.92 0.18
N ILE A 168 -10.01 2.69 0.71
CA ILE A 168 -8.80 1.86 0.67
C ILE A 168 -8.33 1.52 -0.76
N ALA A 169 -9.19 1.64 -1.79
CA ALA A 169 -8.76 1.51 -3.18
C ALA A 169 -7.78 2.63 -3.58
N ASP A 170 -8.05 3.87 -3.12
CA ASP A 170 -7.16 5.00 -3.35
C ASP A 170 -5.83 4.81 -2.63
N ILE A 171 -5.84 4.35 -1.37
CA ILE A 171 -4.60 4.03 -0.63
C ILE A 171 -3.78 2.96 -1.36
N ALA A 172 -4.44 1.89 -1.82
CA ALA A 172 -3.78 0.79 -2.52
C ALA A 172 -3.06 1.27 -3.79
N LEU A 173 -3.75 2.03 -4.64
CA LEU A 173 -3.19 2.51 -5.90
C LEU A 173 -2.21 3.67 -5.68
N PHE A 174 -2.41 4.51 -4.66
CA PHE A 174 -1.54 5.65 -4.38
C PHE A 174 -0.12 5.20 -4.03
N ALA A 175 -0.01 4.10 -3.27
CA ALA A 175 1.24 3.70 -2.63
C ALA A 175 2.44 3.49 -3.57
N TYR A 176 2.22 3.09 -4.83
CA TYR A 176 3.28 3.05 -5.84
C TYR A 176 3.12 4.08 -6.94
N THR A 177 1.92 4.61 -7.17
CA THR A 177 1.71 5.63 -8.21
C THR A 177 2.42 6.94 -7.88
N HIS A 178 2.45 7.37 -6.61
CA HIS A 178 3.10 8.63 -6.21
C HIS A 178 4.64 8.61 -6.33
N VAL A 179 5.25 7.42 -6.52
CA VAL A 179 6.70 7.20 -6.70
C VAL A 179 6.98 6.46 -8.01
N ALA A 180 6.07 6.55 -8.99
CA ALA A 180 6.21 5.83 -10.25
C ALA A 180 7.39 6.36 -11.10
N ASP A 181 7.78 7.62 -10.93
CA ASP A 181 8.95 8.22 -11.59
C ASP A 181 10.26 7.48 -11.24
N GLU A 182 10.40 6.97 -10.02
CA GLU A 182 11.53 6.11 -9.62
C GLU A 182 11.61 4.81 -10.46
N GLY A 183 10.45 4.34 -10.95
CA GLY A 183 10.33 3.24 -11.90
C GLY A 183 10.53 3.64 -13.37
N GLY A 184 10.68 4.93 -13.67
CA GLY A 184 10.80 5.48 -15.02
C GLY A 184 9.49 5.79 -15.73
N PHE A 185 8.39 5.91 -14.98
CA PHE A 185 7.11 6.31 -15.54
C PHE A 185 7.02 7.84 -15.61
N ASP A 186 6.59 8.37 -16.76
CA ASP A 186 6.40 9.79 -16.99
C ASP A 186 4.95 10.19 -16.68
N LEU A 187 4.72 10.67 -15.45
CA LEU A 187 3.39 11.04 -14.98
C LEU A 187 2.86 12.36 -15.58
N GLU A 188 3.68 13.15 -16.27
CA GLU A 188 3.20 14.35 -16.97
C GLU A 188 2.17 14.03 -18.06
N ARG A 189 2.15 12.77 -18.54
CA ARG A 189 1.18 12.26 -19.52
C ARG A 189 -0.20 11.96 -18.94
N TYR A 190 -0.34 11.97 -17.61
CA TYR A 190 -1.53 11.50 -16.91
C TYR A 190 -2.06 12.60 -15.95
N PRO A 191 -2.67 13.67 -16.50
CA PRO A 191 -3.12 14.81 -15.70
C PRO A 191 -4.20 14.46 -14.66
N ALA A 192 -5.11 13.52 -14.95
CA ALA A 192 -6.13 13.12 -13.98
C ALA A 192 -5.52 12.34 -12.81
N ILE A 193 -4.54 11.46 -13.09
CA ILE A 193 -3.74 10.80 -12.04
C ILE A 193 -3.00 11.84 -11.20
N ARG A 194 -2.32 12.81 -11.80
CA ARG A 194 -1.61 13.85 -11.03
C ARG A 194 -2.55 14.63 -10.12
N ALA A 195 -3.69 15.07 -10.64
CA ALA A 195 -4.69 15.75 -9.82
C ALA A 195 -5.23 14.87 -8.69
N TRP A 196 -5.39 13.56 -8.93
CA TRP A 196 -5.76 12.60 -7.89
C TRP A 196 -4.66 12.38 -6.85
N LEU A 197 -3.38 12.30 -7.26
CA LEU A 197 -2.24 12.23 -6.33
C LEU A 197 -2.22 13.43 -5.39
N ASP A 198 -2.41 14.64 -5.93
CA ASP A 198 -2.49 15.88 -5.15
C ASP A 198 -3.66 15.84 -4.14
N ARG A 199 -4.83 15.33 -4.57
CA ARG A 199 -6.00 15.16 -3.67
C ARG A 199 -5.70 14.19 -2.53
N VAL A 200 -5.07 13.05 -2.81
CA VAL A 200 -4.75 12.04 -1.80
C VAL A 200 -3.67 12.54 -0.84
N ALA A 201 -2.64 13.24 -1.35
CA ALA A 201 -1.59 13.83 -0.53
C ALA A 201 -2.10 14.95 0.39
N ALA A 202 -3.17 15.65 -0.02
CA ALA A 202 -3.84 16.67 0.78
C ALA A 202 -4.82 16.11 1.84
N TRP A 203 -5.01 14.79 1.91
CA TRP A 203 -5.93 14.18 2.88
C TRP A 203 -5.45 14.46 4.33
N PRO A 204 -6.31 15.01 5.21
CA PRO A 204 -6.04 15.05 6.65
C PRO A 204 -5.45 13.75 7.22
N GLY A 205 -4.31 13.85 7.90
CA GLY A 205 -3.59 12.71 8.47
C GLY A 205 -2.69 11.96 7.48
N HIS A 206 -2.57 12.44 6.24
CA HIS A 206 -1.61 11.91 5.28
C HIS A 206 -0.19 12.03 5.83
N VAL A 207 0.60 10.98 5.56
CA VAL A 207 2.00 10.87 5.92
C VAL A 207 2.77 10.39 4.70
N THR A 208 3.99 10.90 4.51
CA THR A 208 4.82 10.51 3.37
C THR A 208 5.33 9.08 3.53
N MET A 209 5.79 8.44 2.44
CA MET A 209 6.44 7.13 2.54
C MET A 209 7.67 7.17 3.47
N ALA A 210 8.35 8.31 3.57
CA ALA A 210 9.54 8.53 4.40
C ALA A 210 9.21 8.78 5.88
N ASP A 211 8.08 9.43 6.19
CA ASP A 211 7.76 9.90 7.55
C ASP A 211 6.70 9.05 8.28
N SER A 212 6.16 8.02 7.62
CA SER A 212 5.05 7.20 8.12
C SER A 212 5.43 6.08 9.10
#